data_AF-A0A1A9I3Y9-F1
#
_entry.id   AF-A0A1A9I3Y9-F1
#
_cell.length_a   1.000
_cell.length_b   1.000
_cell.length_c   1.000
_cell.angle_alpha   90.00
_cell.angle_beta   90.00
_cell.angle_gamma   90.00
#
_symmetry.space_group_name_H-M   'P 1'
#
loop_
_entity.id
_entity.type
_entity.pdbx_description
1 polymer ?
#
loop_
_entity_poly.entity_id
_entity_poly.type
_entity_poly.pdbx_seq_one_letter_code
_entity_poly.pdbx_strand_id
1 'polypeptide(L)'
;METKDKIIEKVGWVTKMKSTPPLTQEYINSKYLQFKNMVNFLQSKNLTTRIILAEDDTVSDESELKFGDLTEEGLEFYKRAIIPWKKKIDKSSDKLKEINNVSFLEKKYSGFIKE
;
A
#
# COMPACT_ATOMS: atom_id res chain seq x y z
N MET A 1 1.69 21.77 12.08
CA MET A 1 2.64 21.37 11.01
C MET A 1 3.17 19.93 11.19
N GLU A 2 2.85 19.23 12.29
CA GLU A 2 3.43 17.92 12.64
C GLU A 2 2.80 16.69 11.94
N THR A 3 1.61 16.80 11.36
CA THR A 3 0.90 15.62 10.83
C THR A 3 1.52 15.09 9.54
N LYS A 4 2.20 15.92 8.74
CA LYS A 4 2.70 15.52 7.41
C LYS A 4 3.84 14.50 7.48
N ASP A 5 4.70 14.59 8.48
CA ASP A 5 5.84 13.67 8.65
C ASP A 5 5.47 12.34 9.31
N LYS A 6 4.22 12.21 9.80
CA LYS A 6 3.77 10.98 10.43
C LYS A 6 3.69 9.85 9.41
N ILE A 7 4.33 8.74 9.73
CA ILE A 7 4.30 7.52 8.91
C ILE A 7 2.93 6.86 9.04
N ILE A 8 2.26 6.64 7.91
CA ILE A 8 1.02 5.86 7.79
C ILE A 8 1.36 4.37 7.75
N GLU A 9 2.36 4.02 6.95
CA GLU A 9 2.77 2.64 6.72
C GLU A 9 4.27 2.56 6.53
N LYS A 10 4.90 1.60 7.19
CA LYS A 10 6.29 1.20 6.95
C LYS A 10 6.35 -0.30 6.80
N VAL A 11 6.96 -0.76 5.72
CA VAL A 11 7.07 -2.18 5.38
C VAL A 11 7.76 -2.96 6.51
N GLY A 12 8.86 -2.39 7.03
CA GLY A 12 9.65 -2.94 8.12
C GLY A 12 8.87 -3.24 9.41
N TRP A 13 7.73 -2.57 9.66
CA TRP A 13 6.90 -2.87 10.82
C TRP A 13 6.30 -4.27 10.78
N VAL A 14 6.07 -4.81 9.58
CA VAL A 14 5.50 -6.14 9.38
C VAL A 14 6.61 -7.16 9.13
N THR A 15 7.56 -6.86 8.25
CA THR A 15 8.60 -7.82 7.81
C THR A 15 9.66 -8.08 8.87
N LYS A 16 9.94 -7.13 9.77
CA LYS A 16 10.88 -7.30 10.90
C LYS A 16 10.16 -7.70 12.20
N MET A 17 8.86 -7.98 12.16
CA MET A 17 8.12 -8.39 13.36
C MET A 17 8.65 -9.74 13.88
N LYS A 18 8.94 -9.81 15.18
CA LYS A 18 9.27 -11.08 15.83
C LYS A 18 8.00 -11.94 15.90
N SER A 19 7.98 -13.07 15.20
CA SER A 19 6.86 -14.00 15.18
C SER A 19 7.30 -15.42 15.55
N THR A 20 6.35 -16.23 16.03
CA THR A 20 6.54 -17.67 16.23
C THR A 20 5.33 -18.40 15.65
N PRO A 21 5.49 -19.21 14.58
CA PRO A 21 6.73 -19.49 13.85
C PRO A 21 7.32 -18.23 13.17
N PRO A 22 8.62 -18.24 12.78
CA PRO A 22 9.24 -17.13 12.05
C PRO A 22 8.50 -16.81 10.74
N LEU A 23 8.54 -15.55 10.33
CA LEU A 23 8.00 -15.12 9.04
C LEU A 23 8.71 -15.83 7.90
N THR A 24 7.95 -16.30 6.91
CA THR A 24 8.52 -16.91 5.72
C THR A 24 8.98 -15.83 4.73
N GLN A 25 9.98 -16.15 3.90
CA GLN A 25 10.43 -15.25 2.85
C GLN A 25 9.32 -14.93 1.84
N GLU A 26 8.44 -15.90 1.56
CA GLU A 26 7.27 -15.69 0.71
C GLU A 26 6.32 -14.63 1.29
N TYR A 27 6.05 -14.69 2.60
CA TYR A 27 5.24 -13.67 3.26
C TYR A 27 5.89 -12.29 3.19
N ILE A 28 7.20 -12.19 3.45
CA ILE A 28 7.95 -10.92 3.37
C ILE A 28 7.87 -10.35 1.95
N ASN A 29 8.14 -11.17 0.92
CA ASN A 29 8.06 -10.76 -0.48
C ASN A 29 6.64 -10.31 -0.86
N SER A 30 5.61 -10.95 -0.31
CA SER A 30 4.22 -10.53 -0.52
C SER A 30 3.94 -9.13 0.05
N LYS A 31 4.59 -8.74 1.16
CA LYS A 31 4.46 -7.40 1.74
C LYS A 31 5.19 -6.34 0.92
N TYR A 32 6.37 -6.67 0.38
CA TYR A 32 7.05 -5.81 -0.58
C TYR A 32 6.20 -5.56 -1.84
N LEU A 33 5.64 -6.62 -2.41
CA LEU A 33 4.78 -6.53 -3.59
C LEU A 33 3.48 -5.76 -3.29
N GLN A 34 2.85 -6.01 -2.14
CA GLN A 34 1.66 -5.28 -1.70
C GLN A 34 1.92 -3.78 -1.61
N PHE A 35 3.04 -3.37 -1.00
CA PHE A 35 3.42 -1.96 -0.90
C PHE A 35 3.72 -1.36 -2.27
N LYS A 36 4.48 -2.06 -3.14
CA LYS A 36 4.78 -1.62 -4.51
C LYS A 36 3.49 -1.34 -5.29
N ASN A 37 2.57 -2.31 -5.33
CA ASN A 37 1.33 -2.18 -6.09
C ASN A 37 0.42 -1.07 -5.53
N MET A 38 0.38 -0.92 -4.20
CA MET A 38 -0.37 0.14 -3.54
C MET A 38 0.16 1.53 -3.93
N VAL A 39 1.47 1.77 -3.79
CA VAL A 39 2.09 3.06 -4.09
C VAL A 39 1.96 3.38 -5.58
N ASN A 40 2.25 2.41 -6.46
CA ASN A 40 2.12 2.59 -7.90
C ASN A 40 0.69 2.96 -8.30
N PHE A 41 -0.32 2.30 -7.70
CA PHE A 41 -1.71 2.64 -7.95
C PHE A 41 -2.00 4.09 -7.56
N LEU A 42 -1.66 4.49 -6.33
CA LEU A 42 -1.91 5.85 -5.84
C LEU A 42 -1.22 6.91 -6.72
N GLN A 43 0.05 6.69 -7.07
CA GLN A 43 0.81 7.58 -7.95
C GLN A 43 0.17 7.69 -9.35
N SER A 44 -0.22 6.57 -9.96
CA SER A 44 -0.83 6.54 -11.30
C SER A 44 -2.15 7.31 -11.40
N LYS A 45 -2.80 7.55 -10.26
CA LYS A 45 -4.06 8.29 -10.15
C LYS A 45 -3.87 9.71 -9.60
N ASN A 46 -2.64 10.19 -9.49
CA ASN A 46 -2.29 11.50 -8.90
C ASN A 46 -2.80 11.70 -7.46
N LEU A 47 -2.91 10.60 -6.70
CA LEU A 47 -3.34 10.63 -5.29
C LEU A 47 -2.17 10.86 -4.31
N THR A 48 -0.98 11.14 -4.85
CA THR A 48 0.25 11.40 -4.10
C THR A 48 0.78 12.79 -4.42
N THR A 49 1.43 13.43 -3.44
CA THR A 49 1.99 14.78 -3.59
C THR A 49 3.37 14.79 -4.24
N ARG A 50 4.04 13.63 -4.29
CA ARG A 50 5.34 13.40 -4.91
C ARG A 50 5.44 11.97 -5.43
N ILE A 51 6.54 11.68 -6.12
CA ILE A 51 6.95 10.31 -6.39
C ILE A 51 7.56 9.73 -5.10
N ILE A 52 6.97 8.66 -4.62
CA ILE A 52 7.37 7.87 -3.45
C ILE A 52 8.26 6.70 -3.90
N LEU A 53 7.90 6.06 -5.00
CA LEU A 53 8.62 4.94 -5.60
C LEU A 53 8.76 5.16 -7.10
N ALA A 54 10.00 5.24 -7.61
CA ALA A 54 10.25 5.27 -9.05
C ALA A 54 10.01 3.88 -9.68
N GLU A 55 9.89 3.81 -11.01
CA GLU A 55 9.56 2.54 -11.72
C GLU A 55 10.56 1.41 -11.40
N ASP A 56 11.85 1.75 -11.35
CA ASP A 56 12.96 0.81 -11.11
C ASP A 56 13.31 0.67 -9.61
N ASP A 57 12.65 1.41 -8.72
CA ASP A 57 12.93 1.30 -7.30
C ASP A 57 12.47 -0.04 -6.74
N THR A 58 13.32 -0.58 -5.87
CA THR A 58 13.05 -1.80 -5.13
C THR A 58 12.47 -1.46 -3.76
N VAL A 59 11.34 -2.06 -3.41
CA VAL A 59 10.75 -1.92 -2.08
C VAL A 59 11.61 -2.68 -1.07
N SER A 60 11.87 -2.04 0.08
CA SER A 60 12.64 -2.59 1.19
C SER A 60 11.92 -2.36 2.51
N ASP A 61 12.48 -2.87 3.61
CA ASP A 61 11.96 -2.64 4.95
C ASP A 61 11.91 -1.15 5.34
N GLU A 62 12.75 -0.32 4.73
CA GLU A 62 12.78 1.11 4.98
C GLU A 62 11.80 1.90 4.11
N SER A 63 11.13 1.24 3.15
CA SER A 63 10.06 1.84 2.38
C SER A 63 8.88 2.20 3.29
N GLU A 64 8.47 3.46 3.20
CA GLU A 64 7.42 4.04 4.03
C GLU A 64 6.54 4.99 3.22
N LEU A 65 5.32 5.18 3.71
CA LEU A 65 4.33 6.13 3.22
C LEU A 65 3.96 7.05 4.38
N LYS A 66 4.10 8.36 4.20
CA LYS A 66 3.73 9.38 5.18
C LYS A 66 2.41 10.04 4.85
N PHE A 67 1.80 10.70 5.83
CA PHE A 67 0.60 11.51 5.63
C PHE A 67 0.81 12.61 4.59
N GLY A 68 1.97 13.27 4.60
CA GLY A 68 2.30 14.32 3.64
C GLY A 68 2.54 13.83 2.22
N ASP A 69 2.75 12.52 2.02
CA ASP A 69 2.96 11.92 0.70
C ASP A 69 1.65 11.74 -0.08
N LEU A 70 0.50 11.85 0.61
CA LEU A 70 -0.83 11.73 0.02
C LEU A 70 -1.48 13.11 -0.16
N THR A 71 -2.25 13.28 -1.24
CA THR A 71 -3.19 14.40 -1.36
C THR A 71 -4.35 14.21 -0.38
N GLU A 72 -5.21 15.21 -0.24
CA GLU A 72 -6.42 15.07 0.60
C GLU A 72 -7.32 13.94 0.09
N GLU A 73 -7.57 13.91 -1.23
CA GLU A 73 -8.27 12.83 -1.92
C GLU A 73 -7.55 11.49 -1.76
N GLY A 74 -6.21 11.48 -1.87
CA GLY A 74 -5.41 10.28 -1.67
C GLY A 74 -5.53 9.70 -0.27
N LEU A 75 -5.59 10.55 0.74
CA LEU A 75 -5.79 10.13 2.12
C LEU A 75 -7.18 9.55 2.35
N GLU A 76 -8.21 10.15 1.74
CA GLU A 76 -9.57 9.62 1.79
C GLU A 76 -9.69 8.28 1.06
N PHE A 77 -9.15 8.19 -0.15
CA PHE A 77 -9.11 6.96 -0.93
C PHE A 77 -8.34 5.85 -0.20
N TYR A 78 -7.21 6.19 0.44
CA TYR A 78 -6.45 5.26 1.25
C TYR A 78 -7.31 4.61 2.33
N LYS A 79 -8.07 5.41 3.07
CA LYS A 79 -8.98 4.92 4.12
C LYS A 79 -10.12 4.07 3.56
N ARG A 80 -10.76 4.53 2.48
CA ARG A 80 -11.98 3.91 1.91
C ARG A 80 -11.71 2.69 1.02
N ALA A 81 -10.55 2.59 0.39
CA ALA A 81 -10.25 1.57 -0.61
C ALA A 81 -8.99 0.75 -0.29
N ILE A 82 -7.87 1.39 0.04
CA ILE A 82 -6.60 0.70 0.27
C ILE A 82 -6.67 -0.18 1.52
N ILE A 83 -7.16 0.34 2.65
CA ILE A 83 -7.30 -0.46 3.89
C ILE A 83 -8.19 -1.70 3.67
N PRO A 84 -9.39 -1.60 3.07
CA PRO A 84 -10.19 -2.78 2.72
C PRO A 84 -9.51 -3.75 1.75
N TRP A 85 -8.79 -3.24 0.75
CA TRP A 85 -8.05 -4.09 -0.20
C TRP A 85 -6.97 -4.92 0.50
N LYS A 86 -6.20 -4.32 1.41
CA LYS A 86 -5.22 -5.04 2.23
C LYS A 86 -5.87 -6.14 3.09
N LYS A 87 -7.00 -5.82 3.74
CA LYS A 87 -7.78 -6.79 4.52
C LYS A 87 -8.30 -7.95 3.66
N LYS A 88 -8.66 -7.69 2.40
CA LYS A 88 -9.08 -8.73 1.45
C LYS A 88 -7.93 -9.68 1.14
N ILE A 89 -6.74 -9.14 0.86
CA ILE A 89 -5.52 -9.92 0.61
C ILE A 89 -5.19 -10.81 1.82
N ASP A 90 -5.19 -10.24 3.03
CA ASP A 90 -4.83 -11.00 4.24
C ASP A 90 -5.76 -12.20 4.47
N LYS A 91 -7.04 -12.09 4.07
CA LYS A 91 -8.05 -13.17 4.14
C LYS A 91 -7.98 -14.17 2.97
N SER A 92 -7.22 -13.88 1.92
CA SER A 92 -7.13 -14.74 0.74
C SER A 92 -6.26 -15.97 1.02
N SER A 93 -6.68 -17.12 0.47
CA SER A 93 -5.85 -18.33 0.36
C SER A 93 -4.73 -18.13 -0.65
N ASP A 94 -4.98 -17.40 -1.74
CA ASP A 94 -4.00 -17.02 -2.76
C ASP A 94 -3.70 -15.52 -2.66
N LYS A 95 -2.71 -15.17 -1.84
CA LYS A 95 -2.35 -13.78 -1.56
C LYS A 95 -1.68 -13.12 -2.76
N LEU A 96 -0.79 -13.83 -3.44
CA LEU A 96 -0.04 -13.29 -4.57
C LEU A 96 -0.97 -12.91 -5.73
N LYS A 97 -1.99 -13.73 -6.01
CA LYS A 97 -3.00 -13.40 -7.02
C LYS A 97 -3.79 -12.15 -6.65
N GLU A 98 -4.23 -12.04 -5.40
CA GLU A 98 -5.02 -10.87 -4.96
C GLU A 98 -4.19 -9.58 -4.89
N ILE A 99 -2.90 -9.67 -4.54
CA ILE A 99 -1.98 -8.53 -4.55
C ILE A 99 -1.78 -7.99 -5.97
N ASN A 100 -1.64 -8.86 -6.96
CA ASN A 100 -1.48 -8.45 -8.36
C ASN A 100 -2.80 -7.99 -9.02
N ASN A 101 -3.93 -8.31 -8.40
CA ASN A 101 -5.24 -7.94 -8.92
C ASN A 101 -5.70 -6.57 -8.39
N VAL A 102 -5.35 -5.51 -9.11
CA VAL A 102 -5.76 -4.13 -8.79
C VAL A 102 -7.19 -3.78 -9.23
N SER A 103 -7.95 -4.70 -9.84
CA SER A 103 -9.31 -4.41 -10.33
C SER A 103 -10.27 -3.93 -9.22
N PHE A 104 -10.07 -4.40 -7.99
CA PHE A 104 -10.82 -3.91 -6.83
C PHE A 104 -10.57 -2.41 -6.60
N LEU A 105 -9.31 -1.98 -6.68
CA LEU A 105 -8.93 -0.58 -6.52
C LEU A 105 -9.43 0.26 -7.69
N GLU A 106 -9.32 -0.22 -8.94
CA GLU A 106 -9.87 0.46 -10.11
C GLU A 106 -11.39 0.67 -9.99
N LYS A 107 -12.13 -0.36 -9.56
CA LYS A 107 -13.58 -0.24 -9.33
C LYS A 107 -13.90 0.77 -8.23
N LYS A 108 -13.14 0.78 -7.14
CA LYS A 108 -13.30 1.75 -6.05
C LYS A 108 -12.98 3.17 -6.50
N TYR A 109 -11.92 3.35 -7.27
CA TYR A 109 -11.50 4.65 -7.79
C TYR A 109 -12.53 5.21 -8.77
N SER A 110 -13.05 4.37 -9.68
CA SER A 110 -14.10 4.77 -10.62
C SER A 110 -15.40 5.22 -9.93
N GLY A 111 -15.69 4.68 -8.75
CA GLY A 111 -16.82 5.15 -7.93
C GLY A 111 -16.48 6.44 -7.17
N PHE A 112 -15.25 6.54 -6.67
CA PHE A 112 -14.75 7.71 -5.94
C PHE A 112 -14.77 9.00 -6.77
N ILE A 113 -14.37 8.94 -8.05
CA ILE A 113 -14.40 10.11 -8.95
C ILE A 113 -15.79 10.54 -9.43
N LYS A 114 -16.84 9.75 -9.12
CA LYS A 114 -18.23 10.01 -9.52
C LYS A 114 -19.10 10.55 -8.39
N GLU A 115 -18.57 10.54 -7.15
CA GLU A 115 -19.17 11.22 -5.99
C GLU A 115 -18.86 12.71 -6.03
#